data_AF-A0A842V2W2-F1
#
_entry.id   AF-A0A842V2W2-F1
#
_cell.length_a   1.000
_cell.length_b   1.000
_cell.length_c   1.000
_cell.angle_alpha   90.00
_cell.angle_beta   90.00
_cell.angle_gamma   90.00
#
_symmetry.space_group_name_H-M   'P 1'
#
loop_
_entity.id
_entity.type
_entity.pdbx_description
1 polymer ?
#
loop_
_entity_poly.entity_id
_entity_poly.type
_entity_poly.pdbx_seq_one_letter_code
_entity_poly.pdbx_strand_id
1 'polypeptide(L)'
;MLTMAIKIISEKPITMAELKEDLKNIKERDSELNFRAQKTEEYLNYFVGLDSSQVKELSDKIDQLNVPRFKPEHIAKIIDTLPQNVEEAKVVLGSYPITITNDNLKKIVDAVKPYIEIGNKQIKKQEAEIAKIKKAEEDAAKAAEEQAKAEEENKEEAEKANEEEAGEDSEAESGDADEDKKESAE
;
A
#
# COMPACT_ATOMS: atom_id res chain seq x y z
N MET A 1 2.66 39.76 2.23
CA MET A 1 2.48 38.37 1.75
C MET A 1 1.06 38.24 1.26
N LEU A 2 0.84 38.07 -0.05
CA LEU A 2 -0.50 37.77 -0.56
C LEU A 2 -0.80 36.31 -0.20
N THR A 3 -1.73 36.09 0.71
CA THR A 3 -2.34 34.77 0.92
C THR A 3 -3.25 34.49 -0.27
N MET A 4 -2.77 33.69 -1.23
CA MET A 4 -3.66 33.17 -2.26
C MET A 4 -4.67 32.22 -1.61
N ALA A 5 -5.92 32.69 -1.50
CA ALA A 5 -7.02 31.86 -1.02
C ALA A 5 -7.31 30.77 -2.08
N ILE A 6 -7.15 29.51 -1.70
CA ILE A 6 -7.54 28.38 -2.53
C ILE A 6 -9.06 28.43 -2.73
N LYS A 7 -9.49 28.51 -4.00
CA LYS A 7 -10.89 28.49 -4.38
C LYS A 7 -11.18 27.20 -5.14
N ILE A 8 -12.19 26.47 -4.70
CA ILE A 8 -12.70 25.30 -5.43
C ILE A 8 -13.44 25.78 -6.68
N ILE A 9 -12.98 25.35 -7.85
CA ILE A 9 -13.57 25.68 -9.16
C ILE A 9 -14.59 24.61 -9.57
N SER A 10 -14.29 23.34 -9.26
CA SER A 10 -15.12 22.19 -9.56
C SER A 10 -14.79 21.06 -8.59
N GLU A 11 -15.79 20.22 -8.31
CA GLU A 11 -15.67 19.02 -7.50
C GLU A 11 -16.52 17.93 -8.16
N LYS A 12 -15.95 16.74 -8.31
CA LYS A 12 -16.64 15.56 -8.83
C LYS A 12 -16.28 14.36 -7.96
N PRO A 13 -17.26 13.54 -7.55
CA PRO A 13 -16.97 12.27 -6.90
C PRO A 13 -16.25 11.33 -7.88
N ILE A 14 -15.33 10.55 -7.33
CA ILE A 14 -14.63 9.48 -8.03
C ILE A 14 -14.96 8.14 -7.36
N THR A 15 -14.97 7.09 -8.15
CA THR A 15 -15.11 5.69 -7.68
C THR A 15 -13.78 5.18 -7.10
N MET A 16 -13.86 4.09 -6.35
CA MET A 16 -12.67 3.38 -5.86
C MET A 16 -11.78 2.88 -7.00
N ALA A 17 -12.38 2.51 -8.13
CA ALA A 17 -11.65 2.06 -9.31
C ALA A 17 -10.90 3.20 -10.02
N GLU A 18 -11.54 4.36 -10.21
CA GLU A 18 -10.87 5.56 -10.73
C GLU A 18 -9.73 5.99 -9.79
N LEU A 19 -9.97 5.99 -8.47
CA LEU A 19 -8.94 6.34 -7.50
C LEU A 19 -7.74 5.38 -7.54
N LYS A 20 -7.98 4.08 -7.79
CA LYS A 20 -6.92 3.09 -7.94
C LYS A 20 -6.03 3.38 -9.14
N GLU A 21 -6.63 3.78 -10.27
CA GLU A 21 -5.89 4.21 -11.46
C GLU A 21 -5.12 5.52 -11.21
N ASP A 22 -5.73 6.49 -10.54
CA ASP A 22 -5.08 7.74 -10.18
C ASP A 22 -3.85 7.52 -9.28
N LEU A 23 -3.97 6.68 -8.24
CA LEU A 23 -2.84 6.32 -7.39
C LEU A 23 -1.72 5.62 -8.15
N LYS A 24 -2.07 4.76 -9.11
CA LYS A 24 -1.08 4.13 -9.99
C LYS A 24 -0.32 5.18 -10.81
N ASN A 25 -1.03 6.12 -11.44
CA ASN A 25 -0.42 7.20 -12.22
C ASN A 25 0.46 8.11 -11.36
N ILE A 26 0.04 8.40 -10.13
CA ILE A 26 0.83 9.19 -9.17
C ILE A 26 2.11 8.44 -8.79
N LYS A 27 2.03 7.14 -8.52
CA LYS A 27 3.18 6.30 -8.18
C LYS A 27 4.18 6.22 -9.33
N GLU A 28 3.70 6.10 -10.58
CA GLU A 28 4.55 6.12 -11.77
C GLU A 28 5.26 7.48 -11.96
N ARG A 29 4.60 8.59 -11.62
CA ARG A 29 5.17 9.95 -11.72
C ARG A 29 6.17 10.25 -10.61
N ASP A 30 5.82 9.91 -9.36
CA ASP A 30 6.54 10.34 -8.15
C ASP A 30 7.47 9.25 -7.60
N SER A 31 7.54 8.08 -8.26
CA SER A 31 8.27 6.86 -7.88
C SER A 31 7.76 6.16 -6.62
N GLU A 32 7.29 6.91 -5.61
CA GLU A 32 6.80 6.37 -4.35
C GLU A 32 5.54 7.10 -3.86
N LEU A 33 4.62 6.33 -3.27
CA LEU A 33 3.46 6.87 -2.60
C LEU A 33 3.80 7.17 -1.14
N ASN A 34 3.28 8.29 -0.62
CA ASN A 34 3.35 8.52 0.82
C ASN A 34 2.59 7.43 1.60
N PHE A 35 2.88 7.30 2.89
CA PHE A 35 2.30 6.27 3.76
C PHE A 35 0.77 6.15 3.67
N ARG A 36 0.05 7.29 3.64
CA ARG A 36 -1.43 7.28 3.58
C ARG A 36 -1.92 6.77 2.22
N ALA A 37 -1.32 7.26 1.13
CA ALA A 37 -1.64 6.83 -0.22
C ALA A 37 -1.31 5.34 -0.43
N GLN A 38 -0.22 4.85 0.15
CA GLN A 38 0.14 3.44 0.13
C GLN A 38 -0.90 2.57 0.85
N LYS A 39 -1.37 2.99 2.04
CA LYS A 39 -2.46 2.29 2.73
C LYS A 39 -3.78 2.31 1.96
N THR A 40 -4.06 3.39 1.26
CA THR A 40 -5.22 3.46 0.35
C THR A 40 -5.04 2.52 -0.84
N GLU A 41 -3.88 2.48 -1.48
CA GLU A 41 -3.58 1.55 -2.58
C GLU A 41 -3.75 0.09 -2.14
N GLU A 42 -3.19 -0.27 -0.97
CA GLU A 42 -3.36 -1.60 -0.36
C GLU A 42 -4.84 -1.95 -0.19
N TYR A 43 -5.65 -1.04 0.37
CA TYR A 43 -7.09 -1.24 0.52
C TYR A 43 -7.77 -1.46 -0.84
N LEU A 44 -7.50 -0.60 -1.83
CA LEU A 44 -8.10 -0.70 -3.16
C LEU A 44 -7.70 -1.99 -3.90
N ASN A 45 -6.57 -2.58 -3.57
CA ASN A 45 -6.14 -3.87 -4.12
C ASN A 45 -6.98 -5.07 -3.64
N TYR A 46 -7.74 -4.93 -2.56
CA TYR A 46 -8.64 -5.99 -2.09
C TYR A 46 -10.09 -5.80 -2.55
N PHE A 47 -10.55 -4.56 -2.68
CA PHE A 47 -11.97 -4.28 -2.91
C PHE A 47 -12.32 -3.91 -4.35
N VAL A 48 -11.34 -3.51 -5.17
CA VAL A 48 -11.60 -3.04 -6.54
C VAL A 48 -11.47 -4.16 -7.55
N GLY A 49 -12.62 -4.70 -7.95
CA GLY A 49 -12.70 -5.70 -9.02
C GLY A 49 -12.90 -5.14 -10.43
N LEU A 50 -13.33 -3.89 -10.59
CA LEU A 50 -13.62 -3.31 -11.90
C LEU A 50 -12.45 -2.47 -12.41
N ASP A 51 -12.27 -2.46 -13.73
CA ASP A 51 -11.36 -1.53 -14.40
C ASP A 51 -12.09 -0.25 -14.85
N SER A 52 -11.32 0.77 -15.23
CA SER A 52 -11.84 2.09 -15.58
C SER A 52 -12.76 2.08 -16.81
N SER A 53 -12.59 1.13 -17.73
CA SER A 53 -13.46 0.98 -18.89
C SER A 53 -14.84 0.45 -18.48
N GLN A 54 -14.87 -0.53 -17.58
CA GLN A 54 -16.08 -1.12 -17.02
C GLN A 54 -16.83 -0.12 -16.13
N VAL A 55 -16.10 0.66 -15.35
CA VAL A 55 -16.65 1.75 -14.52
C VAL A 55 -17.35 2.78 -15.40
N LYS A 56 -16.70 3.21 -16.48
CA LYS A 56 -17.29 4.16 -17.43
C LYS A 56 -18.55 3.59 -18.08
N GLU A 57 -18.48 2.36 -18.57
CA GLU A 57 -19.64 1.71 -19.21
C GLU A 57 -20.82 1.56 -18.23
N LEU A 58 -20.55 1.14 -16.98
CA LEU A 58 -21.58 1.01 -15.95
C LEU A 58 -22.14 2.37 -15.52
N SER A 59 -21.28 3.39 -15.39
CA SER A 59 -21.69 4.76 -15.11
C SER A 59 -22.66 5.27 -16.17
N ASP A 60 -22.30 5.12 -17.45
CA ASP A 60 -23.13 5.54 -18.58
C ASP A 60 -24.47 4.77 -18.60
N LYS A 61 -24.45 3.46 -18.33
CA LYS A 61 -25.66 2.64 -18.23
C LYS A 61 -26.59 3.10 -17.12
N ILE A 62 -26.06 3.41 -15.93
CA ILE A 62 -26.86 3.88 -14.79
C ILE A 62 -27.43 5.27 -15.07
N ASP A 63 -26.65 6.18 -15.65
CA ASP A 63 -27.10 7.53 -16.00
C ASP A 63 -28.26 7.49 -17.02
N GLN A 64 -28.16 6.61 -18.02
CA GLN A 64 -29.21 6.38 -19.03
C GLN A 64 -30.53 5.82 -18.45
N LEU A 65 -30.53 5.27 -17.23
CA LEU A 65 -31.78 4.88 -16.55
C LEU A 65 -32.65 6.09 -16.21
N ASN A 66 -32.10 7.32 -16.24
CA ASN A 66 -32.79 8.57 -15.99
C ASN A 66 -33.56 8.55 -14.65
N VAL A 67 -32.93 8.01 -13.61
CA VAL A 67 -33.53 7.93 -12.27
C VAL A 67 -33.67 9.34 -11.71
N PRO A 68 -34.88 9.77 -11.28
CA PRO A 68 -35.09 11.14 -10.82
C PRO A 68 -34.20 11.50 -9.63
N ARG A 69 -33.58 12.69 -9.69
CA ARG A 69 -32.70 13.25 -8.65
C ARG A 69 -31.42 12.45 -8.39
N PHE A 70 -31.03 11.56 -9.31
CA PHE A 70 -29.69 10.99 -9.28
C PHE A 70 -28.63 12.06 -9.52
N LYS A 71 -27.56 11.96 -8.72
CA LYS A 71 -26.38 12.78 -8.81
C LYS A 71 -25.17 11.86 -9.05
N PRO A 72 -24.04 12.39 -9.55
CA PRO A 72 -22.83 11.59 -9.76
C PRO A 72 -22.38 10.80 -8.52
N GLU A 73 -22.58 11.33 -7.31
CA GLU A 73 -22.20 10.67 -6.05
C GLU A 73 -22.98 9.37 -5.80
N HIS A 74 -24.25 9.29 -6.24
CA HIS A 74 -25.05 8.08 -6.12
C HIS A 74 -24.57 7.01 -7.10
N ILE A 75 -24.24 7.43 -8.33
CA ILE A 75 -23.74 6.53 -9.37
C ILE A 75 -22.40 5.94 -8.93
N ALA A 76 -21.47 6.79 -8.46
CA ALA A 76 -20.19 6.34 -7.94
C ALA A 76 -20.38 5.33 -6.80
N LYS A 77 -21.29 5.61 -5.86
CA LYS A 77 -21.58 4.71 -4.74
C LYS A 77 -22.16 3.37 -5.20
N ILE A 78 -23.03 3.35 -6.21
CA ILE A 78 -23.59 2.10 -6.77
C ILE A 78 -22.49 1.28 -7.45
N ILE A 79 -21.59 1.93 -8.20
CA ILE A 79 -20.46 1.26 -8.85
C ILE A 79 -19.52 0.66 -7.80
N ASP A 80 -19.25 1.39 -6.73
CA ASP A 80 -18.37 0.95 -5.64
C ASP A 80 -18.95 -0.22 -4.81
N THR A 81 -20.27 -0.32 -4.72
CA THR A 81 -20.95 -1.30 -3.85
C THR A 81 -21.53 -2.49 -4.60
N LEU A 82 -21.79 -2.34 -5.90
CA LEU A 82 -22.37 -3.35 -6.79
C LEU A 82 -23.53 -4.14 -6.13
N PRO A 83 -24.63 -3.47 -5.75
CA PRO A 83 -25.73 -4.10 -5.02
C PRO A 83 -26.33 -5.26 -5.82
N GLN A 84 -26.42 -6.44 -5.20
CA GLN A 84 -26.80 -7.70 -5.85
C GLN A 84 -28.32 -7.87 -5.96
N ASN A 85 -29.06 -7.16 -5.11
CA ASN A 85 -30.50 -7.25 -5.03
C ASN A 85 -31.11 -5.89 -4.61
N VAL A 86 -32.44 -5.80 -4.70
CA VAL A 86 -33.18 -4.57 -4.42
C VAL A 86 -33.03 -4.12 -2.97
N GLU A 87 -32.85 -5.05 -2.02
CA GLU A 87 -32.68 -4.72 -0.60
C GLU A 87 -31.31 -4.06 -0.36
N GLU A 88 -30.25 -4.61 -0.93
CA GLU A 88 -28.92 -4.00 -0.91
C GLU A 88 -28.92 -2.63 -1.57
N ALA A 89 -29.54 -2.49 -2.74
CA ALA A 89 -29.66 -1.20 -3.42
C ALA A 89 -30.41 -0.15 -2.55
N LYS A 90 -31.43 -0.58 -1.80
CA LYS A 90 -32.12 0.28 -0.82
C LYS A 90 -31.22 0.66 0.35
N VAL A 91 -30.42 -0.27 0.87
CA VAL A 91 -29.48 0.01 1.95
C VAL A 91 -28.41 1.01 1.49
N VAL A 92 -27.84 0.81 0.31
CA VAL A 92 -26.83 1.68 -0.28
C VAL A 92 -27.36 3.10 -0.47
N LEU A 93 -28.59 3.23 -1.01
CA LEU A 93 -29.18 4.53 -1.34
C LEU A 93 -30.00 5.15 -0.22
N GLY A 94 -30.26 4.41 0.86
CA GLY A 94 -31.09 4.84 1.99
C GLY A 94 -30.46 5.92 2.86
N SER A 95 -29.14 6.11 2.76
CA SER A 95 -28.43 7.21 3.42
C SER A 95 -28.59 8.56 2.71
N TYR A 96 -29.12 8.57 1.50
CA TYR A 96 -29.32 9.78 0.70
C TYR A 96 -30.76 10.29 0.81
N PRO A 97 -30.99 11.61 0.79
CA PRO A 97 -32.32 12.20 0.86
C PRO A 97 -33.07 12.11 -0.49
N ILE A 98 -33.16 10.91 -1.06
CA ILE A 98 -33.82 10.64 -2.34
C ILE A 98 -34.86 9.53 -2.20
N THR A 99 -35.98 9.69 -2.88
CA THR A 99 -37.00 8.64 -3.00
C THR A 99 -36.86 7.96 -4.35
N ILE A 100 -36.60 6.65 -4.35
CA ILE A 100 -36.45 5.83 -5.55
C ILE A 100 -37.56 4.79 -5.56
N THR A 101 -38.20 4.62 -6.71
CA THR A 101 -39.25 3.60 -6.89
C THR A 101 -38.63 2.20 -6.92
N ASN A 102 -39.41 1.19 -6.53
CA ASN A 102 -38.96 -0.21 -6.64
C ASN A 102 -38.59 -0.58 -8.09
N ASP A 103 -39.26 -0.01 -9.09
CA ASP A 103 -38.96 -0.28 -10.49
C ASP A 103 -37.59 0.28 -10.91
N ASN A 104 -37.23 1.47 -10.43
CA ASN A 104 -35.90 2.03 -10.69
C ASN A 104 -34.81 1.26 -9.95
N LEU A 105 -35.07 0.80 -8.73
CA LEU A 105 -34.15 -0.06 -7.98
C LEU A 105 -33.87 -1.38 -8.72
N LYS A 106 -34.91 -2.02 -9.28
CA LYS A 106 -34.73 -3.22 -10.10
C LYS A 106 -33.86 -2.95 -11.32
N LYS A 107 -34.11 -1.87 -12.06
CA LYS A 107 -33.28 -1.47 -13.21
C LYS A 107 -31.81 -1.27 -12.85
N ILE A 108 -31.54 -0.65 -11.70
CA ILE A 108 -30.17 -0.45 -11.19
C ILE A 108 -29.50 -1.81 -10.93
N VAL A 109 -30.18 -2.70 -10.20
CA VAL A 109 -29.66 -4.04 -9.90
C VAL A 109 -29.40 -4.83 -11.18
N ASP A 110 -30.32 -4.76 -12.15
CA ASP A 110 -30.17 -5.44 -13.44
C ASP A 110 -28.97 -4.89 -14.23
N ALA A 111 -28.71 -3.58 -14.18
CA ALA A 111 -27.56 -2.95 -14.83
C ALA A 111 -26.22 -3.36 -14.19
N VAL A 112 -26.20 -3.54 -12.86
CA VAL A 112 -25.01 -3.90 -12.08
C VAL A 112 -24.66 -5.38 -12.19
N LYS A 113 -25.68 -6.25 -12.35
CA LYS A 113 -25.53 -7.71 -12.29
C LYS A 113 -24.39 -8.30 -13.13
N PRO A 114 -24.15 -7.89 -14.40
CA PRO A 114 -23.05 -8.43 -15.20
C PRO A 114 -21.67 -8.13 -14.62
N TYR A 115 -21.53 -7.02 -13.88
CA TYR A 115 -20.26 -6.54 -13.34
C TYR A 115 -19.88 -7.23 -12.02
N ILE A 116 -20.83 -7.85 -11.30
CA ILE A 116 -20.55 -8.58 -10.06
C ILE A 116 -19.63 -9.77 -10.33
N GLU A 117 -19.93 -10.58 -11.34
CA GLU A 117 -19.10 -11.75 -11.66
C GLU A 117 -17.72 -11.35 -12.18
N ILE A 118 -17.66 -10.28 -12.96
CA ILE A 118 -16.41 -9.73 -13.49
C ILE A 118 -15.54 -9.23 -12.32
N GLY A 119 -16.12 -8.42 -11.44
CA GLY A 119 -15.45 -7.88 -10.26
C GLY A 119 -14.93 -8.99 -9.34
N ASN A 120 -15.76 -9.98 -9.04
CA ASN A 120 -15.38 -11.11 -8.18
C ASN A 120 -14.24 -11.96 -8.77
N LYS A 121 -14.22 -12.17 -10.09
CA LYS A 121 -13.12 -12.89 -10.75
C LYS A 121 -11.82 -12.10 -10.65
N GLN A 122 -11.89 -10.79 -10.82
CA GLN A 122 -10.71 -9.92 -10.75
C GLN A 122 -10.18 -9.80 -9.33
N ILE A 123 -11.05 -9.66 -8.31
CA ILE A 123 -10.65 -9.65 -6.90
C ILE A 123 -9.92 -10.95 -6.54
N LYS A 124 -10.48 -12.12 -6.90
CA LYS A 124 -9.81 -13.41 -6.66
C LYS A 124 -8.43 -13.51 -7.32
N LYS A 125 -8.29 -12.95 -8.52
CA LYS A 125 -7.00 -12.88 -9.22
C LYS A 125 -6.01 -11.99 -8.45
N GLN A 126 -6.46 -10.81 -8.02
CA GLN A 126 -5.66 -9.87 -7.22
C GLN A 126 -5.24 -10.50 -5.88
N GLU A 127 -6.15 -11.14 -5.15
CA GLU A 127 -5.86 -11.84 -3.90
C GLU A 127 -4.79 -12.92 -4.08
N ALA A 128 -4.88 -13.71 -5.15
CA ALA A 128 -3.88 -14.73 -5.47
C ALA A 128 -2.50 -14.13 -5.80
N GLU A 129 -2.46 -12.96 -6.43
CA GLU A 129 -1.22 -12.25 -6.73
C GLU A 129 -0.61 -11.63 -5.47
N ILE A 130 -1.42 -10.98 -4.64
CA ILE A 130 -1.00 -10.41 -3.35
C ILE A 130 -0.48 -11.50 -2.42
N ALA A 131 -1.14 -12.67 -2.36
CA ALA A 131 -0.68 -13.80 -1.57
C ALA A 131 0.70 -14.30 -2.01
N LYS A 132 0.99 -14.30 -3.33
CA LYS A 132 2.32 -14.64 -3.85
C LYS A 132 3.37 -13.60 -3.47
N ILE A 133 3.03 -12.31 -3.57
CA ILE A 133 3.93 -11.21 -3.20
C ILE A 133 4.28 -11.29 -1.71
N LYS A 134 3.28 -11.41 -0.83
CA LYS A 134 3.51 -11.54 0.62
C LYS A 134 4.37 -12.74 0.97
N LYS A 135 4.15 -13.88 0.31
CA LYS A 135 5.00 -15.07 0.50
C LYS A 135 6.45 -14.80 0.07
N ALA A 136 6.66 -14.15 -1.08
CA ALA A 136 7.99 -13.79 -1.55
C ALA A 136 8.70 -12.78 -0.61
N GLU A 137 7.96 -11.80 -0.07
CA GLU A 137 8.48 -10.85 0.92
C GLU A 137 8.87 -11.56 2.22
N GLU A 138 8.07 -12.51 2.70
CA GLU A 138 8.38 -13.30 3.90
C GLU A 138 9.59 -14.21 3.70
N ASP A 139 9.68 -14.89 2.55
CA ASP A 139 10.82 -15.75 2.21
C ASP A 139 12.11 -14.91 2.06
N ALA A 140 12.03 -13.71 1.48
CA ALA A 140 13.16 -12.78 1.37
C ALA A 140 13.60 -12.21 2.74
N ALA A 141 12.66 -11.89 3.62
CA ALA A 141 12.96 -11.42 4.97
C ALA A 141 13.70 -12.49 5.80
N LYS A 142 13.27 -13.76 5.71
CA LYS A 142 13.95 -14.88 6.38
C LYS A 142 15.37 -15.09 5.84
N ALA A 143 15.55 -15.04 4.52
CA ALA A 143 16.88 -15.15 3.91
C ALA A 143 17.83 -14.01 4.34
N ALA A 144 17.33 -12.79 4.44
CA ALA A 144 18.12 -11.65 4.92
C ALA A 144 18.49 -11.77 6.41
N GLU A 145 17.59 -12.30 7.24
CA GLU A 145 17.87 -12.55 8.66
C GLU A 145 18.91 -13.67 8.86
N GLU A 146 18.86 -14.73 8.06
CA GLU A 146 19.87 -15.80 8.05
C GLU A 146 21.24 -15.31 7.58
N GLN A 147 21.28 -14.44 6.55
CA GLN A 147 22.52 -13.82 6.09
C GLN A 147 23.12 -12.87 7.13
N ALA A 148 22.30 -12.06 7.80
CA ALA A 148 22.78 -11.17 8.86
C ALA A 148 23.38 -11.96 10.05
N LYS A 149 22.75 -13.08 10.44
CA LYS A 149 23.28 -13.98 11.49
C LYS A 149 24.61 -14.63 11.09
N ALA A 150 24.73 -15.10 9.84
CA ALA A 150 25.97 -15.70 9.35
C ALA A 150 27.12 -14.69 9.21
N GLU A 151 26.82 -13.42 8.90
CA GLU A 151 27.82 -12.34 8.89
C GLU A 151 28.27 -11.96 10.30
N GLU A 152 27.38 -11.99 11.29
CA GLU A 152 27.68 -11.70 12.70
C GLU A 152 28.55 -12.81 13.33
N GLU A 153 28.23 -14.09 13.06
CA GLU A 153 29.03 -15.24 13.51
C GLU A 153 30.45 -15.25 12.89
N ASN A 154 30.58 -14.97 11.60
CA ASN A 154 31.89 -14.87 10.94
C ASN A 154 32.73 -13.69 11.48
N LYS A 155 32.08 -12.61 11.93
CA LYS A 155 32.78 -11.45 12.50
C LYS A 155 33.29 -11.74 13.91
N GLU A 156 32.52 -12.47 14.73
CA GLU A 156 32.98 -12.95 16.04
C GLU A 156 34.11 -13.98 15.94
N GLU A 157 34.08 -14.88 14.96
CA GLU A 157 35.17 -15.84 14.73
C GLU A 157 36.46 -15.15 14.25
N ALA A 158 36.34 -14.11 13.41
CA ALA A 158 37.48 -13.32 12.97
C ALA A 158 38.10 -12.47 14.09
N GLU A 159 37.31 -11.95 15.03
CA GLU A 159 37.85 -11.23 16.20
C GLU A 159 38.57 -12.17 17.17
N LYS A 160 38.07 -13.39 17.40
CA LYS A 160 38.73 -14.39 18.26
C LYS A 160 40.05 -14.89 17.70
N ALA A 161 40.15 -15.08 16.37
CA ALA A 161 41.40 -15.50 15.73
C ALA A 161 42.51 -14.44 15.81
N ASN A 162 42.14 -13.16 15.87
CA ASN A 162 43.10 -12.05 15.93
C ASN A 162 43.60 -11.76 17.36
N GLU A 163 42.85 -12.17 18.40
CA GLU A 163 43.31 -12.12 19.80
C GLU A 163 44.29 -13.26 20.15
N GLU A 164 44.22 -14.41 19.48
CA GLU A 164 45.19 -15.51 19.67
C GLU A 164 46.56 -15.24 19.02
N GLU A 165 46.64 -14.53 17.88
CA GLU A 165 47.93 -14.14 17.26
C GLU A 165 48.66 -13.00 17.99
N ALA A 166 47.97 -12.17 18.79
CA ALA A 166 48.58 -11.09 19.57
C ALA A 166 49.17 -11.55 20.92
N GLY A 167 48.94 -12.80 21.32
CA GLY A 167 49.36 -13.36 22.61
C GLY A 167 50.76 -13.98 22.65
N GLU A 168 51.44 -14.15 21.52
CA GLU A 168 52.71 -14.91 21.45
C GLU A 168 54.00 -14.08 21.42
N ASP A 169 53.93 -12.74 21.44
CA ASP A 169 55.12 -11.87 21.30
C ASP A 169 55.48 -11.04 22.57
N SER A 170 54.93 -11.36 23.75
CA SER A 170 55.24 -10.64 25.01
C SER A 170 56.04 -11.45 26.04
N GLU A 171 57.12 -12.12 25.62
CA GLU A 171 58.14 -12.64 26.54
C GLU A 171 59.57 -12.32 26.04
N ALA A 172 59.89 -11.05 25.84
CA ALA A 172 61.29 -10.60 25.80
C ALA A 172 61.40 -9.10 26.11
N GLU A 173 61.73 -8.77 27.37
CA GLU A 173 62.67 -7.71 27.79
C GLU A 173 62.42 -7.32 29.25
N SER A 174 62.93 -8.13 30.18
CA SER A 174 63.33 -7.63 31.50
C SER A 174 64.78 -7.15 31.39
N GLY A 175 64.94 -5.93 30.88
CA GLY A 175 66.21 -5.20 30.90
C GLY A 175 66.36 -4.46 32.22
N ASP A 176 67.37 -4.87 33.00
CA ASP A 176 67.86 -4.24 34.22
C ASP A 176 67.99 -2.72 34.09
N ALA A 177 67.28 -1.99 34.96
CA ALA A 177 67.57 -0.60 35.27
C ALA A 177 68.22 -0.57 36.65
N ASP A 178 69.54 -0.82 36.67
CA ASP A 178 70.36 -0.61 37.86
C ASP A 178 71.03 0.77 37.82
N GLU A 179 71.12 1.34 39.01
CA GLU A 179 71.49 2.70 39.37
C GLU A 179 72.89 3.10 38.84
N ASP A 180 73.08 4.36 38.45
CA ASP A 180 74.16 5.11 39.11
C ASP A 180 74.06 6.65 39.02
N LYS A 181 74.45 7.24 40.15
CA LYS A 181 74.52 8.66 40.49
C LYS A 181 75.65 9.40 39.75
N LYS A 182 75.43 10.70 39.48
CA LYS A 182 76.23 11.86 39.97
C LYS A 182 75.84 13.12 39.16
N GLU A 183 75.33 14.19 39.78
CA GLU A 183 76.01 15.16 40.65
C GLU A 183 76.80 16.22 39.86
N SER A 184 76.69 17.47 40.34
CA SER A 184 77.29 18.75 39.92
C SER A 184 76.63 19.44 38.72
N ALA A 185 76.07 20.66 38.78
CA ALA A 185 76.25 21.91 39.55
C ALA A 185 76.67 23.04 38.56
N GLU A 186 76.00 24.18 38.74
CA GLU A 186 76.16 25.50 38.08
C GLU A 186 75.62 25.70 36.66
#